data_AF-A0A291RLR9-F1
#
_entry.id   AF-A0A291RLR9-F1
#
_cell.length_a   1.000
_cell.length_b   1.000
_cell.length_c   1.000
_cell.angle_alpha   90.00
_cell.angle_beta   90.00
_cell.angle_gamma   90.00
#
_symmetry.space_group_name_H-M   'P 1'
#
loop_
_entity.id
_entity.type
_entity.pdbx_description
1 polymer ?
#
loop_
_entity_poly.entity_id
_entity_poly.type
_entity_poly.pdbx_seq_one_letter_code
_entity_poly.pdbx_strand_id
1 'polypeptide(L)'
;MADTTPDVVDVLTEQHRRISDLLDQVRAGQPGREQRFNELVRLLSAHEAAEEQVVHPIARRAVFGADDVVKPCLEEESHAKRALATLSDLGVDHPEFDARFTEFAEAVAEHASHEEAVEFALLRKQFAPHHLRHMARQVQVAESVAPTRPHPHAGESVAATMAAGPPLALCDRIRDALGGRRGEGYRWPVKIGNSGRADGVRQRPRRYLRRSHSGEGIENGANVPGIILCTLGVVGLSLTLTAAGYGFAGWTAIAAVAGVVCLAAGVGWVLTAQRRLRRTYRLPPEERQGH
;
A
#
# COMPACT_ATOMS: atom_id res chain seq x y z
N MET A 1 23.69 4.85 16.21
CA MET A 1 22.26 5.02 16.56
C MET A 1 21.52 3.95 15.80
N ALA A 2 20.81 3.05 16.48
CA ALA A 2 19.92 2.11 15.78
C ALA A 2 18.85 2.94 15.06
N ASP A 3 18.62 2.64 13.79
CA ASP A 3 17.56 3.27 13.00
C ASP A 3 16.22 2.82 13.60
N THR A 4 15.54 3.73 14.31
CA THR A 4 14.27 3.47 15.01
C THR A 4 13.06 3.60 14.09
N THR A 5 13.28 3.69 12.78
CA THR A 5 12.20 3.82 11.81
C THR A 5 11.48 2.47 11.70
N PRO A 6 10.17 2.39 11.99
CA PRO A 6 9.42 1.15 11.93
C PRO A 6 9.43 0.57 10.52
N ASP A 7 9.58 -0.74 10.44
CA ASP A 7 9.50 -1.48 9.19
C ASP A 7 8.10 -2.04 8.93
N VAL A 8 7.91 -2.71 7.78
CA VAL A 8 6.59 -3.21 7.39
C VAL A 8 6.01 -4.21 8.38
N VAL A 9 6.85 -5.03 9.00
CA VAL A 9 6.40 -6.01 10.00
C VAL A 9 5.97 -5.29 11.27
N ASP A 10 6.72 -4.26 11.69
CA ASP A 10 6.32 -3.45 12.85
C ASP A 10 4.97 -2.76 12.62
N VAL A 11 4.71 -2.27 11.39
CA VAL A 11 3.46 -1.61 11.03
C VAL A 11 2.28 -2.59 11.05
N LEU A 12 2.41 -3.75 10.41
CA LEU A 12 1.32 -4.72 10.31
C LEU A 12 1.03 -5.42 11.65
N THR A 13 2.04 -5.76 12.44
CA THR A 13 1.84 -6.30 13.80
C THR A 13 1.10 -5.30 14.71
N GLU A 14 1.40 -4.01 14.59
CA GLU A 14 0.64 -3.00 15.34
C GLU A 14 -0.83 -2.88 14.85
N GLN A 15 -1.08 -3.11 13.56
CA GLN A 15 -2.44 -3.21 13.03
C GLN A 15 -3.17 -4.43 13.58
N HIS A 16 -2.55 -5.62 13.60
CA HIS A 16 -3.12 -6.82 14.21
C HIS A 16 -3.51 -6.58 15.66
N ARG A 17 -2.62 -5.97 16.45
CA ARG A 17 -2.88 -5.64 17.84
C ARG A 17 -4.11 -4.73 17.98
N ARG A 18 -4.24 -3.74 17.11
CA ARG A 18 -5.38 -2.83 17.12
C ARG A 18 -6.68 -3.47 16.63
N ILE A 19 -6.60 -4.36 15.64
CA ILE A 19 -7.73 -5.17 15.20
C ILE A 19 -8.23 -6.02 16.37
N SER A 20 -7.33 -6.70 17.09
CA SER A 20 -7.65 -7.47 18.30
C SER A 20 -8.31 -6.61 19.37
N ASP A 21 -7.76 -5.43 19.67
CA ASP A 21 -8.36 -4.49 20.63
C ASP A 21 -9.80 -4.08 20.23
N LEU A 22 -10.06 -3.87 18.92
CA LEU A 22 -11.38 -3.51 18.41
C LEU A 22 -12.36 -4.69 18.45
N LEU A 23 -11.89 -5.91 18.14
CA LEU A 23 -12.70 -7.14 18.25
C LEU A 23 -13.21 -7.31 19.68
N ASP A 24 -12.33 -7.17 20.67
CA ASP A 24 -12.69 -7.29 22.09
C ASP A 24 -13.69 -6.22 22.52
N GLN A 25 -13.50 -4.97 22.08
CA GLN A 25 -14.41 -3.87 22.42
C GLN A 25 -15.80 -4.03 21.77
N VAL A 26 -15.88 -4.56 20.55
CA VAL A 26 -17.16 -4.85 19.89
C VAL A 26 -17.86 -6.05 20.55
N ARG A 27 -17.11 -7.07 20.95
CA ARG A 27 -17.62 -8.24 21.69
C ARG A 27 -18.14 -7.86 23.07
N ALA A 28 -17.48 -6.92 23.75
CA ALA A 28 -17.91 -6.43 25.07
C ALA A 28 -19.27 -5.70 25.07
N GLY A 29 -19.83 -5.35 23.91
CA GLY A 29 -21.18 -4.80 23.79
C GLY A 29 -21.38 -3.43 24.45
N GLN A 30 -20.31 -2.67 24.69
CA GLN A 30 -20.36 -1.38 25.39
C GLN A 30 -20.98 -0.26 24.53
N PRO A 31 -21.47 0.85 25.13
CA PRO A 31 -21.93 2.02 24.38
C PRO A 31 -20.94 2.44 23.30
N GLY A 32 -21.43 2.67 22.07
CA GLY A 32 -20.59 2.93 20.89
C GLY A 32 -20.17 1.68 20.10
N ARG A 33 -20.79 0.51 20.35
CA ARG A 33 -20.53 -0.75 19.63
C ARG A 33 -20.52 -0.59 18.11
N GLU A 34 -21.54 0.07 17.56
CA GLU A 34 -21.65 0.34 16.12
C GLU A 34 -20.47 1.16 15.58
N GLN A 35 -20.05 2.20 16.31
CA GLN A 35 -18.91 3.03 15.92
C GLN A 35 -17.60 2.22 15.90
N ARG A 36 -17.37 1.38 16.91
CA ARG A 36 -16.19 0.52 16.97
C ARG A 36 -16.21 -0.56 15.90
N PHE A 37 -17.38 -1.13 15.61
CA PHE A 37 -17.54 -2.09 14.53
C PHE A 37 -17.26 -1.44 13.16
N ASN A 38 -17.75 -0.22 12.94
CA ASN A 38 -17.42 0.54 11.72
C ASN A 38 -15.92 0.90 11.63
N GLU A 39 -15.27 1.17 12.76
CA GLU A 39 -13.81 1.38 12.81
C GLU A 39 -13.04 0.10 12.46
N LEU A 40 -13.45 -1.03 13.01
CA LEU A 40 -12.91 -2.35 12.71
C LEU A 40 -13.03 -2.69 11.22
N VAL A 41 -14.22 -2.49 10.64
CA VAL A 41 -14.47 -2.74 9.21
C VAL A 41 -13.52 -1.93 8.33
N ARG A 42 -13.34 -0.64 8.64
CA ARG A 42 -12.43 0.24 7.89
C ARG A 42 -10.97 -0.18 8.04
N LEU A 43 -10.55 -0.53 9.24
CA LEU A 43 -9.19 -0.95 9.52
C LEU A 43 -8.86 -2.26 8.77
N LEU A 44 -9.74 -3.26 8.86
CA LEU A 44 -9.57 -4.52 8.14
C LEU A 44 -9.55 -4.34 6.62
N SER A 45 -10.44 -3.51 6.08
CA SER A 45 -10.46 -3.23 4.62
C SER A 45 -9.16 -2.59 4.13
N ALA A 46 -8.55 -1.73 4.95
CA ALA A 46 -7.28 -1.08 4.62
C ALA A 46 -6.07 -2.01 4.78
N HIS A 47 -6.07 -2.81 5.85
CA HIS A 47 -5.04 -3.79 6.19
C HIS A 47 -4.91 -4.85 5.09
N GLU A 48 -6.02 -5.48 4.74
CA GLU A 48 -6.07 -6.51 3.72
C GLU A 48 -5.70 -5.98 2.31
N ALA A 49 -6.12 -4.76 1.98
CA ALA A 49 -5.72 -4.13 0.73
C ALA A 49 -4.21 -3.89 0.67
N ALA A 50 -3.55 -3.65 1.82
CA ALA A 50 -2.11 -3.49 1.88
C ALA A 50 -1.37 -4.83 1.73
N GLU A 51 -1.88 -5.89 2.34
CA GLU A 51 -1.33 -7.24 2.22
C GLU A 51 -1.43 -7.77 0.79
N GLU A 52 -2.60 -7.64 0.17
CA GLU A 52 -2.85 -8.09 -1.20
C GLU A 52 -1.95 -7.39 -2.22
N GLN A 53 -1.73 -6.09 -2.04
CA GLN A 53 -0.96 -5.27 -2.97
C GLN A 53 0.56 -5.32 -2.74
N VAL A 54 1.00 -5.52 -1.49
CA VAL A 54 2.41 -5.35 -1.11
C VAL A 54 3.01 -6.65 -0.56
N VAL A 55 2.36 -7.26 0.43
CA VAL A 55 2.94 -8.37 1.22
C VAL A 55 2.91 -9.68 0.44
N HIS A 56 1.73 -10.17 0.06
CA HIS A 56 1.62 -11.48 -0.58
C HIS A 56 2.37 -11.59 -1.92
N PRO A 57 2.43 -10.57 -2.80
CA PRO A 57 3.25 -10.66 -4.02
C PRO A 57 4.73 -10.87 -3.74
N ILE A 58 5.22 -10.37 -2.61
CA ILE A 58 6.61 -10.51 -2.18
C ILE A 58 6.80 -11.86 -1.49
N ALA A 59 5.91 -12.25 -0.57
CA ALA A 59 5.94 -13.56 0.09
C ALA A 59 5.91 -14.73 -0.92
N ARG A 60 5.03 -14.65 -1.93
CA ARG A 60 4.95 -15.65 -3.03
C ARG A 60 6.25 -15.81 -3.82
N ARG A 61 7.00 -14.74 -4.04
CA ARG A 61 8.28 -14.79 -4.77
C ARG A 61 9.44 -15.23 -3.88
N ALA A 62 9.33 -15.01 -2.58
CA ALA A 62 10.34 -15.26 -1.58
C ALA A 62 10.36 -16.74 -1.14
N VAL A 63 9.26 -17.47 -1.29
CA VAL A 63 9.18 -18.92 -1.02
C VAL A 63 9.30 -19.67 -2.36
N PHE A 64 10.43 -20.34 -2.60
CA PHE A 64 10.49 -21.36 -3.67
C PHE A 64 9.51 -22.49 -3.30
N GLY A 65 8.39 -22.60 -4.03
CA GLY A 65 7.30 -23.55 -3.74
C GLY A 65 6.07 -22.95 -3.02
N ALA A 66 5.86 -21.63 -3.10
CA ALA A 66 4.85 -20.87 -2.36
C ALA A 66 3.37 -21.24 -2.58
N ASP A 67 3.04 -21.96 -3.66
CA ASP A 67 1.64 -22.19 -4.03
C ASP A 67 0.86 -23.02 -3.00
N ASP A 68 1.53 -23.92 -2.28
CA ASP A 68 0.89 -24.82 -1.31
C ASP A 68 0.62 -24.15 0.05
N VAL A 69 1.27 -23.02 0.36
CA VAL A 69 1.11 -22.29 1.64
C VAL A 69 0.25 -21.04 1.46
N VAL A 70 0.37 -20.35 0.32
CA VAL A 70 -0.33 -19.08 0.09
C VAL A 70 -1.78 -19.28 -0.34
N LYS A 71 -2.10 -20.38 -1.05
CA LYS A 71 -3.49 -20.64 -1.47
C LYS A 71 -4.47 -20.83 -0.31
N PRO A 72 -4.18 -21.67 0.70
CA PRO A 72 -5.06 -21.82 1.86
C PRO A 72 -5.29 -20.48 2.59
N CYS A 73 -4.25 -19.65 2.70
CA CYS A 73 -4.34 -18.34 3.35
C CYS A 73 -5.30 -17.38 2.62
N LEU A 74 -5.23 -17.33 1.28
CA LEU A 74 -6.17 -16.54 0.47
C LEU A 74 -7.62 -17.04 0.56
N GLU A 75 -7.83 -18.35 0.74
CA GLU A 75 -9.17 -18.92 0.94
C GLU A 75 -9.76 -18.55 2.32
N GLU A 76 -8.91 -18.55 3.36
CA GLU A 76 -9.25 -18.11 4.73
C GLU A 76 -9.61 -16.62 4.77
N GLU A 77 -8.80 -15.74 4.15
CA GLU A 77 -9.08 -14.31 4.00
C GLU A 77 -10.41 -14.07 3.27
N SER A 78 -10.64 -14.80 2.18
CA SER A 78 -11.89 -14.71 1.40
C SER A 78 -13.11 -15.09 2.25
N HIS A 79 -12.97 -16.07 3.14
CA HIS A 79 -14.01 -16.43 4.10
C HIS A 79 -14.25 -15.31 5.13
N ALA A 80 -13.18 -14.74 5.70
CA ALA A 80 -13.27 -13.62 6.64
C ALA A 80 -13.92 -12.37 6.01
N LYS A 81 -13.57 -12.02 4.77
CA LYS A 81 -14.21 -10.94 3.98
C LYS A 81 -15.73 -11.13 3.86
N ARG A 82 -16.17 -12.35 3.50
CA ARG A 82 -17.61 -12.68 3.35
C ARG A 82 -18.33 -12.63 4.69
N ALA A 83 -17.71 -13.13 5.76
CA ALA A 83 -18.27 -13.05 7.10
C ALA A 83 -18.41 -11.58 7.56
N LEU A 84 -17.42 -10.74 7.30
CA LEU A 84 -17.45 -9.31 7.63
C LEU A 84 -18.52 -8.54 6.84
N ALA A 85 -18.68 -8.84 5.55
CA ALA A 85 -19.76 -8.26 4.74
C ALA A 85 -21.14 -8.66 5.28
N THR A 86 -21.31 -9.94 5.61
CA THR A 86 -22.56 -10.45 6.22
C THR A 86 -22.85 -9.77 7.54
N LEU A 87 -21.86 -9.61 8.43
CA LEU A 87 -22.01 -8.91 9.71
C LEU A 87 -22.35 -7.42 9.53
N SER A 88 -21.77 -6.79 8.50
CA SER A 88 -22.04 -5.39 8.17
C SER A 88 -23.48 -5.16 7.70
N ASP A 89 -24.02 -6.08 6.91
CA ASP A 89 -25.41 -6.04 6.45
C ASP A 89 -26.39 -6.40 7.57
N LEU A 90 -25.99 -7.31 8.47
CA LEU A 90 -26.81 -7.77 9.58
C LEU A 90 -27.03 -6.68 10.64
N GLY A 91 -25.98 -5.91 10.94
CA GLY A 91 -26.01 -4.86 11.96
C GLY A 91 -25.77 -5.38 13.39
N VAL A 92 -25.17 -4.51 14.23
CA VAL A 92 -24.67 -4.88 15.57
C VAL A 92 -25.76 -5.20 16.61
N ASP A 93 -27.02 -4.85 16.31
CA ASP A 93 -28.18 -5.08 17.19
C ASP A 93 -28.95 -6.36 16.84
N HIS A 94 -28.55 -7.07 15.78
CA HIS A 94 -29.24 -8.28 15.35
C HIS A 94 -28.99 -9.45 16.32
N PRO A 95 -30.00 -10.29 16.62
CA PRO A 95 -29.85 -11.42 17.57
C PRO A 95 -28.74 -12.42 17.22
N GLU A 96 -28.47 -12.61 15.93
CA GLU A 96 -27.41 -13.50 15.43
C GLU A 96 -26.03 -12.85 15.37
N PHE A 97 -25.92 -11.54 15.63
CA PHE A 97 -24.66 -10.80 15.46
C PHE A 97 -23.57 -11.38 16.36
N ASP A 98 -23.85 -11.60 17.64
CA ASP A 98 -22.85 -12.03 18.62
C ASP A 98 -22.22 -13.40 18.28
N ALA A 99 -23.05 -14.34 17.83
CA ALA A 99 -22.59 -15.67 17.42
C ALA A 99 -21.69 -15.58 16.18
N ARG A 100 -22.15 -14.92 15.11
CA ARG A 100 -21.36 -14.75 13.88
C ARG A 100 -20.10 -13.91 14.09
N PHE A 101 -20.18 -12.89 14.93
CA PHE A 101 -19.04 -12.04 15.26
C PHE A 101 -17.98 -12.81 16.05
N THR A 102 -18.39 -13.80 16.86
CA THR A 102 -17.45 -14.67 17.59
C THR A 102 -16.64 -15.53 16.62
N GLU A 103 -17.31 -16.22 15.70
CA GLU A 103 -16.67 -17.02 14.65
C GLU A 103 -15.75 -16.18 13.76
N PHE A 104 -16.22 -14.99 13.36
CA PHE A 104 -15.42 -14.04 12.59
C PHE A 104 -14.15 -13.59 13.32
N ALA A 105 -14.27 -13.23 14.60
CA ALA A 105 -13.15 -12.77 15.40
C ALA A 105 -12.09 -13.87 15.61
N GLU A 106 -12.53 -15.14 15.76
CA GLU A 106 -11.63 -16.29 15.84
C GLU A 106 -10.86 -16.49 14.53
N ALA A 107 -11.54 -16.42 13.38
CA ALA A 107 -10.91 -16.53 12.06
C ALA A 107 -9.87 -15.42 11.82
N VAL A 108 -10.18 -14.17 12.19
CA VAL A 108 -9.23 -13.04 12.08
C VAL A 108 -8.00 -13.25 12.98
N ALA A 109 -8.18 -13.76 14.20
CA ALA A 109 -7.08 -14.01 15.13
C ALA A 109 -6.17 -15.15 14.65
N GLU A 110 -6.74 -16.21 14.08
CA GLU A 110 -5.99 -17.31 13.46
C GLU A 110 -5.18 -16.82 12.26
N HIS A 111 -5.80 -16.04 11.37
CA HIS A 111 -5.15 -15.44 10.21
C HIS A 111 -3.94 -14.57 10.61
N ALA A 112 -4.14 -13.60 11.50
CA ALA A 112 -3.05 -12.73 11.98
C ALA A 112 -1.90 -13.53 12.62
N SER A 113 -2.22 -14.58 13.38
CA SER A 113 -1.21 -15.45 14.00
C SER A 113 -0.41 -16.24 12.97
N HIS A 114 -1.08 -16.72 11.91
CA HIS A 114 -0.44 -17.44 10.81
C HIS A 114 0.53 -16.52 10.04
N GLU A 115 0.07 -15.32 9.67
CA GLU A 115 0.89 -14.35 8.94
C GLU A 115 2.13 -13.94 9.73
N GLU A 116 1.99 -13.67 11.02
CA GLU A 116 3.14 -13.32 11.87
C GLU A 116 4.16 -14.46 11.96
N ALA A 117 3.69 -15.70 12.11
CA ALA A 117 4.54 -16.87 12.26
C ALA A 117 5.24 -17.25 10.94
N VAL A 118 4.59 -17.02 9.80
CA VAL A 118 5.05 -17.48 8.50
C VAL A 118 5.55 -16.31 7.65
N GLU A 119 4.65 -15.44 7.20
CA GLU A 119 4.98 -14.38 6.24
C GLU A 119 5.93 -13.34 6.82
N PHE A 120 5.65 -12.82 8.03
CA PHE A 120 6.46 -11.75 8.62
C PHE A 120 7.85 -12.26 9.04
N ALA A 121 7.91 -13.49 9.54
CA ALA A 121 9.17 -14.18 9.80
C ALA A 121 10.01 -14.34 8.52
N LEU A 122 9.38 -14.72 7.41
CA LEU A 122 10.05 -14.82 6.11
C LEU A 122 10.53 -13.46 5.60
N LEU A 123 9.70 -12.42 5.71
CA LEU A 123 10.07 -11.06 5.31
C LEU A 123 11.33 -10.59 6.05
N ARG A 124 11.36 -10.72 7.39
CA ARG A 124 12.53 -10.34 8.20
C ARG A 124 13.77 -11.19 7.90
N LYS A 125 13.58 -12.46 7.55
CA LYS A 125 14.69 -13.36 7.21
C LYS A 125 15.30 -13.06 5.83
N GLN A 126 14.48 -12.66 4.86
CA GLN A 126 14.89 -12.55 3.46
C GLN A 126 15.27 -11.14 3.03
N PHE A 127 14.68 -10.11 3.64
CA PHE A 127 14.88 -8.74 3.22
C PHE A 127 15.75 -7.96 4.20
N ALA A 128 16.64 -7.14 3.65
CA ALA A 128 17.44 -6.22 4.45
C ALA A 128 16.53 -5.13 5.08
N PRO A 129 16.89 -4.57 6.25
CA PRO A 129 16.04 -3.61 6.97
C PRO A 129 15.55 -2.41 6.14
N HIS A 130 16.36 -1.92 5.21
CA HIS A 130 15.99 -0.79 4.35
C HIS A 130 14.89 -1.14 3.33
N HIS A 131 14.83 -2.40 2.85
CA HIS A 131 13.74 -2.88 2.01
C HIS A 131 12.45 -3.01 2.80
N LEU A 132 12.50 -3.57 4.02
CA LEU A 132 11.32 -3.66 4.90
C LEU A 132 10.75 -2.28 5.24
N ARG A 133 11.60 -1.28 5.47
CA ARG A 133 11.17 0.11 5.64
C ARG A 133 10.61 0.73 4.36
N HIS A 134 11.05 0.28 3.19
CA HIS A 134 10.45 0.71 1.93
C HIS A 134 9.05 0.14 1.76
N MET A 135 8.88 -1.15 2.05
CA MET A 135 7.58 -1.82 2.06
C MET A 135 6.60 -1.15 3.04
N ALA A 136 7.06 -0.69 4.21
CA ALA A 136 6.22 0.07 5.15
C ALA A 136 5.58 1.31 4.50
N ARG A 137 6.32 2.01 3.63
CA ARG A 137 5.79 3.16 2.88
C ARG A 137 4.80 2.73 1.80
N GLN A 138 5.00 1.57 1.18
CA GLN A 138 4.07 1.03 0.18
C GLN A 138 2.75 0.61 0.84
N VAL A 139 2.81 -0.03 2.00
CA VAL A 139 1.64 -0.37 2.83
C VAL A 139 0.83 0.88 3.18
N GLN A 140 1.48 1.93 3.70
CA GLN A 140 0.82 3.21 3.99
C GLN A 140 0.15 3.85 2.77
N VAL A 141 0.75 3.71 1.58
CA VAL A 141 0.14 4.20 0.33
C VAL A 141 -1.07 3.36 -0.04
N ALA A 142 -0.97 2.02 0.03
CA ALA A 142 -2.07 1.11 -0.27
C ALA A 142 -3.27 1.37 0.65
N GLU A 143 -3.05 1.55 1.95
CA GLU A 143 -4.08 1.93 2.92
C GLU A 143 -4.77 3.24 2.56
N SER A 144 -4.03 4.25 2.09
CA SER A 144 -4.59 5.57 1.76
C SER A 144 -5.57 5.57 0.58
N VAL A 145 -5.48 4.55 -0.27
CA VAL A 145 -6.33 4.35 -1.44
C VAL A 145 -7.29 3.16 -1.28
N ALA A 146 -7.26 2.49 -0.11
CA ALA A 146 -8.07 1.33 0.15
C ALA A 146 -9.57 1.68 0.26
N PRO A 147 -10.45 0.73 -0.08
CA PRO A 147 -11.89 0.87 0.17
C PRO A 147 -12.21 1.02 1.67
N THR A 148 -13.30 1.70 1.98
CA THR A 148 -13.76 1.89 3.37
C THR A 148 -14.70 0.78 3.87
N ARG A 149 -15.05 -0.17 3.00
CA ARG A 149 -15.93 -1.32 3.26
C ARG A 149 -15.39 -2.58 2.58
N PRO A 150 -15.75 -3.78 3.08
CA PRO A 150 -15.33 -5.04 2.49
C PRO A 150 -16.04 -5.21 1.15
N HIS A 151 -15.27 -5.47 0.10
CA HIS A 151 -15.81 -5.81 -1.22
C HIS A 151 -15.57 -7.30 -1.46
N PRO A 152 -16.54 -8.18 -1.16
CA PRO A 152 -16.35 -9.64 -1.21
C PRO A 152 -15.97 -10.21 -2.60
N HIS A 153 -16.03 -9.39 -3.66
CA HIS A 153 -15.66 -9.77 -5.03
C HIS A 153 -14.50 -8.94 -5.63
N ALA A 154 -13.79 -8.13 -4.82
CA ALA A 154 -12.72 -7.27 -5.34
C ALA A 154 -11.44 -8.04 -5.72
N GLY A 155 -11.19 -9.22 -5.13
CA GLY A 155 -9.95 -9.98 -5.33
C GLY A 155 -9.73 -10.55 -6.74
N GLU A 156 -10.78 -10.72 -7.55
CA GLU A 156 -10.62 -11.21 -8.94
C GLU A 156 -10.51 -10.06 -9.96
N SER A 157 -10.74 -8.82 -9.52
CA SER A 157 -11.07 -7.73 -10.43
C SER A 157 -10.33 -6.42 -10.19
N VAL A 158 -9.33 -6.30 -9.30
CA VAL A 158 -8.52 -5.06 -9.25
C VAL A 158 -7.81 -4.81 -10.60
N ALA A 159 -7.33 -5.88 -11.25
CA ALA A 159 -6.80 -5.80 -12.61
C ALA A 159 -7.87 -5.53 -13.68
N ALA A 160 -9.10 -6.03 -13.50
CA ALA A 160 -10.21 -5.85 -14.44
C ALA A 160 -10.95 -4.50 -14.29
N THR A 161 -11.02 -3.96 -13.08
CA THR A 161 -11.66 -2.68 -12.73
C THR A 161 -10.81 -1.49 -13.19
N MET A 162 -9.49 -1.65 -13.28
CA MET A 162 -8.60 -0.67 -13.92
C MET A 162 -8.94 -0.40 -15.40
N ALA A 163 -9.64 -1.33 -16.07
CA ALA A 163 -10.04 -1.19 -17.47
C ALA A 163 -11.46 -0.61 -17.68
N ALA A 164 -12.25 -0.45 -16.61
CA ALA A 164 -13.67 -0.07 -16.69
C ALA A 164 -13.99 1.12 -15.76
N GLY A 165 -13.60 2.32 -16.19
CA GLY A 165 -14.07 3.57 -15.58
C GLY A 165 -13.34 3.98 -14.28
N PRO A 166 -13.72 5.13 -13.69
CA PRO A 166 -13.05 5.68 -12.51
C PRO A 166 -13.08 4.66 -11.35
N PRO A 167 -12.00 4.54 -10.55
CA PRO A 167 -11.90 3.51 -9.53
C PRO A 167 -13.06 3.62 -8.54
N LEU A 168 -13.70 2.48 -8.25
CA LEU A 168 -14.82 2.35 -7.29
C LEU A 168 -14.52 3.02 -5.93
N ALA A 169 -13.25 3.11 -5.54
CA ALA A 169 -12.77 3.85 -4.37
C ALA A 169 -13.17 5.34 -4.33
N LEU A 170 -13.43 5.98 -5.48
CA LEU A 170 -13.89 7.37 -5.56
C LEU A 170 -15.39 7.49 -5.28
N CYS A 171 -16.19 6.51 -5.69
CA CYS A 171 -17.64 6.50 -5.51
C CYS A 171 -18.04 6.34 -4.03
N ASP A 172 -17.31 5.50 -3.28
CA ASP A 172 -17.53 5.34 -1.83
C ASP A 172 -17.26 6.65 -1.07
N ARG A 173 -16.22 7.40 -1.47
CA ARG A 173 -15.86 8.69 -0.86
C ARG A 173 -16.89 9.79 -1.13
N ILE A 174 -17.55 9.77 -2.29
CA ILE A 174 -18.62 10.71 -2.64
C ILE A 174 -19.91 10.38 -1.86
N ARG A 175 -20.21 9.09 -1.67
CA ARG A 175 -21.36 8.66 -0.87
C ARG A 175 -21.18 8.99 0.62
N ASP A 176 -19.97 8.82 1.16
CA ASP A 176 -19.65 9.16 2.55
C ASP A 176 -19.62 10.69 2.80
N ALA A 177 -19.38 11.51 1.76
CA ALA A 177 -19.49 12.97 1.86
C ALA A 177 -20.95 13.48 1.87
N LEU A 178 -21.90 12.70 1.36
CA LEU A 178 -23.33 13.02 1.33
C LEU A 178 -24.08 12.45 2.55
N GLY A 179 -23.55 11.40 3.20
CA GLY A 179 -24.00 10.88 4.49
C GLY A 179 -23.38 11.60 5.68
N GLY A 180 -23.66 12.89 5.85
CA GLY A 180 -22.96 13.74 6.81
C GLY A 180 -23.06 13.32 8.29
N ARG A 181 -21.90 13.20 8.95
CA ARG A 181 -21.63 13.67 10.33
C ARG A 181 -20.17 14.14 10.41
N ARG A 182 -19.95 15.37 10.87
CA ARG A 182 -18.63 15.98 11.07
C ARG A 182 -17.85 15.17 12.10
N GLY A 183 -16.67 14.69 11.72
CA GLY A 183 -15.65 14.17 12.62
C GLY A 183 -14.30 14.72 12.18
N GLU A 184 -13.65 15.46 13.07
CA GLU A 184 -12.32 16.04 12.92
C GLU A 184 -11.29 15.07 12.34
N GLY A 185 -10.38 15.60 11.52
CA GLY A 185 -9.28 14.86 10.92
C GLY A 185 -8.35 14.29 11.99
N TYR A 186 -8.39 12.98 12.17
CA TYR A 186 -7.48 12.25 13.05
C TYR A 186 -6.11 12.12 12.38
N ARG A 187 -5.15 12.90 12.89
CA ARG A 187 -3.72 12.77 12.67
C ARG A 187 -3.16 11.83 13.75
N TRP A 188 -2.69 10.65 13.35
CA TRP A 188 -2.05 9.66 14.24
C TRP A 188 -0.83 10.23 14.99
N PRO A 189 -0.82 10.26 16.34
CA PRO A 189 0.40 10.52 17.11
C PRO A 189 1.05 9.21 17.53
N VAL A 190 2.15 8.84 16.85
CA VAL A 190 3.04 7.77 17.31
C VAL A 190 3.88 8.30 18.48
N LYS A 191 3.64 7.81 19.70
CA LYS A 191 4.55 7.97 20.85
C LYS A 191 5.11 6.60 21.23
N ILE A 192 6.35 6.34 20.84
CA ILE A 192 7.09 5.14 21.24
C ILE A 192 7.93 5.47 22.47
N GLY A 193 7.64 4.79 23.58
CA GLY A 193 8.40 4.86 24.82
C GLY A 193 9.74 4.14 24.71
N ASN A 194 10.78 4.73 25.27
CA ASN A 194 12.15 4.24 25.25
C ASN A 194 12.47 3.46 26.53
N SER A 195 13.02 2.25 26.42
CA SER A 195 13.69 1.55 27.51
C SER A 195 14.96 0.80 27.04
N GLY A 196 16.12 1.32 27.44
CA GLY A 196 17.20 0.55 28.07
C GLY A 196 18.09 -0.42 27.27
N ARG A 197 19.25 0.09 26.81
CA ARG A 197 20.65 -0.34 27.12
C ARG A 197 21.26 -1.69 26.64
N ALA A 198 22.50 -1.55 26.09
CA ALA A 198 23.68 -2.47 26.04
C ALA A 198 23.55 -3.75 25.17
N ASP A 199 24.49 -4.24 24.35
CA ASP A 199 25.95 -4.12 24.12
C ASP A 199 26.20 -4.35 22.60
N GLY A 200 27.25 -3.90 21.90
CA GLY A 200 28.67 -4.05 22.16
C GLY A 200 29.34 -5.09 21.24
N VAL A 201 29.21 -5.01 19.89
CA VAL A 201 30.03 -5.80 18.95
C VAL A 201 30.41 -4.97 17.71
N ARG A 202 31.71 -4.81 17.48
CA ARG A 202 32.30 -4.21 16.27
C ARG A 202 32.30 -5.25 15.14
N GLN A 203 31.73 -4.93 13.97
CA GLN A 203 31.99 -5.67 12.73
C GLN A 203 32.31 -4.71 11.58
N ARG A 204 33.42 -4.99 10.88
CA ARG A 204 34.00 -4.21 9.78
C ARG A 204 33.15 -4.33 8.49
N PRO A 205 33.11 -3.32 7.61
CA PRO A 205 32.23 -3.35 6.44
C PRO A 205 32.85 -4.17 5.29
N ARG A 206 32.09 -5.12 4.75
CA ARG A 206 32.35 -5.73 3.44
C ARG A 206 31.63 -4.92 2.35
N ARG A 207 32.43 -4.36 1.43
CA ARG A 207 31.95 -3.67 0.21
C ARG A 207 31.23 -4.68 -0.69
N TYR A 208 29.94 -4.46 -0.94
CA TYR A 208 29.25 -5.07 -2.08
C TYR A 208 29.33 -4.12 -3.28
N LEU A 209 29.88 -4.63 -4.38
CA LEU A 209 29.86 -3.99 -5.69
C LEU A 209 28.42 -3.96 -6.22
N ARG A 210 27.90 -2.75 -6.42
CA ARG A 210 26.56 -2.45 -6.93
C ARG A 210 26.49 -2.76 -8.42
N ARG A 211 25.59 -3.66 -8.85
CA ARG A 211 25.09 -3.69 -10.25
C ARG A 211 23.80 -2.89 -10.29
N SER A 212 23.77 -1.88 -11.15
CA SER A 212 22.58 -1.07 -11.44
C SER A 212 21.57 -1.87 -12.23
N HIS A 213 20.43 -2.20 -11.62
CA HIS A 213 19.26 -2.72 -12.32
C HIS A 213 18.43 -1.56 -12.90
N SER A 214 18.02 -1.68 -14.16
CA SER A 214 17.33 -0.68 -14.99
C SER A 214 15.91 -0.26 -14.51
N GLY A 215 15.56 -0.45 -13.24
CA GLY A 215 14.24 -0.15 -12.66
C GLY A 215 14.18 1.02 -11.68
N GLU A 216 15.32 1.52 -11.17
CA GLU A 216 15.39 2.55 -10.11
C GLU A 216 14.86 3.95 -10.53
N GLY A 217 14.35 4.11 -11.76
CA GLY A 217 13.82 5.38 -12.26
C GLY A 217 12.38 5.67 -11.84
N ILE A 218 11.58 4.64 -11.53
CA ILE A 218 10.13 4.76 -11.34
C ILE A 218 9.78 5.00 -9.85
N GLU A 219 10.68 4.69 -8.93
CA GLU A 219 10.40 4.66 -7.47
C GLU A 219 10.76 5.94 -6.71
N ASN A 220 11.24 6.98 -7.40
CA ASN A 220 11.45 8.28 -6.78
C ASN A 220 10.18 9.14 -6.93
N GLY A 221 9.53 9.49 -5.81
CA GLY A 221 8.38 10.41 -5.79
C GLY A 221 8.62 11.75 -6.51
N ALA A 222 9.88 12.16 -6.65
CA ALA A 222 10.31 13.33 -7.44
C ALA A 222 10.12 13.18 -8.96
N ASN A 223 10.02 11.96 -9.48
CA ASN A 223 9.83 11.65 -10.90
C ASN A 223 8.35 11.50 -11.29
N VAL A 224 7.44 11.38 -10.32
CA VAL A 224 5.99 11.23 -10.52
C VAL A 224 5.40 12.34 -11.40
N PRO A 225 5.72 13.64 -11.22
CA PRO A 225 5.25 14.69 -12.13
C PRO A 225 5.72 14.50 -13.59
N GLY A 226 6.93 13.99 -13.79
CA GLY A 226 7.48 13.72 -15.12
C GLY A 226 6.79 12.54 -15.80
N ILE A 227 6.46 11.49 -15.04
CA ILE A 227 5.72 10.32 -15.56
C ILE A 227 4.29 10.72 -15.96
N ILE A 228 3.61 11.53 -15.15
CA ILE A 228 2.26 12.05 -15.46
C ILE A 228 2.27 12.90 -16.74
N LEU A 229 3.28 13.75 -16.94
CA LEU A 229 3.40 14.55 -18.16
C LEU A 229 3.65 13.67 -19.39
N CYS A 230 4.45 12.60 -19.26
CA CYS A 230 4.66 11.64 -20.33
C CYS A 230 3.39 10.89 -20.70
N THR A 231 2.57 10.45 -19.73
CA THR A 231 1.30 9.75 -20.02
C THR A 231 0.29 10.69 -20.67
N LEU A 232 0.18 11.94 -20.20
CA LEU A 232 -0.66 12.96 -20.85
C LEU A 232 -0.22 13.24 -22.29
N GLY A 233 1.10 13.21 -22.55
CA GLY A 233 1.65 13.32 -23.89
C GLY A 233 1.24 12.19 -24.83
N VAL A 234 1.24 10.94 -24.35
CA VAL A 234 0.76 9.76 -25.11
C VAL A 234 -0.75 9.86 -25.38
N VAL A 235 -1.54 10.30 -24.39
CA VAL A 235 -2.98 10.53 -24.57
C VAL A 235 -3.23 11.63 -25.61
N GLY A 236 -2.44 12.71 -25.59
CA GLY A 236 -2.51 13.77 -26.60
C GLY A 236 -2.21 13.26 -28.02
N LEU A 237 -1.27 12.31 -28.16
CA LEU A 237 -0.97 11.67 -29.45
C LEU A 237 -2.15 10.82 -29.95
N SER A 238 -2.80 10.06 -29.07
CA SER A 238 -4.03 9.33 -29.40
C SER A 238 -5.16 10.27 -29.84
N LEU A 239 -5.38 11.37 -29.12
CA LEU A 239 -6.39 12.38 -29.48
C LEU A 239 -6.09 13.06 -30.83
N THR A 240 -4.82 13.27 -31.15
CA THR A 240 -4.37 13.83 -32.44
C THR A 240 -4.74 12.90 -33.59
N LEU A 241 -4.51 11.59 -33.42
CA LEU A 241 -4.86 10.57 -34.41
C LEU A 241 -6.37 10.46 -34.58
N THR A 242 -7.15 10.52 -33.50
CA THR A 242 -8.61 10.54 -33.56
C THR A 242 -9.11 11.78 -34.31
N ALA A 243 -8.64 12.99 -33.95
CA ALA A 243 -9.06 14.23 -34.61
C ALA A 243 -8.70 14.26 -36.10
N ALA A 244 -7.53 13.72 -36.48
CA ALA A 244 -7.13 13.56 -37.87
C ALA A 244 -8.05 12.60 -38.64
N GLY A 245 -8.45 11.48 -38.02
CA GLY A 245 -9.38 10.51 -38.60
C GLY A 245 -10.78 11.07 -38.86
N TYR A 246 -11.20 12.06 -38.08
CA TYR A 246 -12.48 12.78 -38.26
C TYR A 246 -12.36 14.06 -39.10
N GLY A 247 -11.18 14.41 -39.63
CA GLY A 247 -10.99 15.56 -40.52
C GLY A 247 -10.95 16.93 -39.83
N PHE A 248 -10.79 16.98 -38.50
CA PHE A 248 -10.77 18.23 -37.74
C PHE A 248 -9.37 18.87 -37.71
N ALA A 249 -8.93 19.44 -38.84
CA ALA A 249 -7.56 19.96 -39.03
C ALA A 249 -7.08 20.95 -37.94
N GLY A 250 -7.95 21.83 -37.45
CA GLY A 250 -7.62 22.77 -36.37
C GLY A 250 -7.32 22.09 -35.04
N TRP A 251 -8.13 21.10 -34.67
CA TRP A 251 -7.95 20.33 -33.43
C TRP A 251 -6.75 19.40 -33.50
N THR A 252 -6.46 18.84 -34.67
CA THR A 252 -5.25 18.03 -34.91
C THR A 252 -3.98 18.84 -34.64
N ALA A 253 -3.89 20.08 -35.14
CA ALA A 253 -2.72 20.92 -34.92
C ALA A 253 -2.53 21.26 -33.44
N ILE A 254 -3.61 21.62 -32.74
CA ILE A 254 -3.57 21.98 -31.30
C ILE A 254 -3.16 20.77 -30.45
N ALA A 255 -3.78 19.60 -30.68
CA ALA A 255 -3.50 18.39 -29.92
C ALA A 255 -2.07 17.87 -30.17
N ALA A 256 -1.56 17.99 -31.41
CA ALA A 256 -0.21 17.60 -31.75
C ALA A 256 0.83 18.45 -31.00
N VAL A 257 0.65 19.78 -31.00
CA VAL A 257 1.56 20.70 -30.30
C VAL A 257 1.52 20.46 -28.79
N ALA A 258 0.32 20.34 -28.21
CA ALA A 258 0.16 20.08 -26.78
C ALA A 258 0.79 18.74 -26.35
N GLY A 259 0.59 17.67 -27.13
CA GLY A 259 1.17 16.35 -26.85
C GLY A 259 2.70 16.36 -26.87
N VAL A 260 3.30 17.00 -27.88
CA VAL A 260 4.77 17.12 -28.00
C VAL A 260 5.37 17.94 -26.85
N VAL A 261 4.73 19.05 -26.47
CA VAL A 261 5.18 19.88 -25.34
C VAL A 261 5.12 19.09 -24.03
N CYS A 262 4.03 18.35 -23.78
CA CYS A 262 3.90 17.51 -22.58
C CYS A 262 4.96 16.40 -22.53
N LEU A 263 5.22 15.70 -23.64
CA LEU A 263 6.27 14.68 -23.73
C LEU A 263 7.67 15.27 -23.47
N ALA A 264 7.99 16.39 -24.13
CA ALA A 264 9.30 17.02 -23.99
C ALA A 264 9.52 17.55 -22.56
N ALA A 265 8.49 18.16 -21.95
CA ALA A 265 8.53 18.61 -20.57
C ALA A 265 8.67 17.44 -19.58
N GLY A 266 7.93 16.35 -19.78
CA GLY A 266 8.00 15.14 -18.95
C GLY A 266 9.37 14.48 -19.00
N VAL A 267 9.92 14.27 -20.20
CA VAL A 267 11.27 13.72 -20.40
C VAL A 267 12.33 14.66 -19.79
N GLY A 268 12.20 15.97 -20.00
CA GLY A 268 13.09 16.97 -19.42
C GLY A 268 13.09 16.96 -17.89
N TRP A 269 11.92 16.80 -17.27
CA TRP A 269 11.78 16.67 -15.82
C TRP A 269 12.50 15.42 -15.29
N VAL A 270 12.26 14.26 -15.91
CA VAL A 270 12.91 13.00 -15.51
C VAL A 270 14.44 13.10 -15.65
N LEU A 271 14.94 13.68 -16.74
CA LEU A 271 16.38 13.86 -16.95
C LEU A 271 17.00 14.85 -15.97
N THR A 272 16.32 15.93 -15.62
CA THR A 272 16.82 16.90 -14.64
C THR A 272 16.80 16.34 -13.22
N ALA A 273 15.77 15.57 -12.86
CA ALA A 273 15.71 14.83 -11.59
C ALA A 273 16.88 13.81 -11.48
N GLN A 274 17.17 13.07 -12.55
CA GLN A 274 18.33 12.18 -12.60
C GLN A 274 19.67 12.94 -12.48
N ARG A 275 19.79 14.12 -13.09
CA ARG A 275 20.99 14.97 -12.98
C ARG A 275 21.18 15.52 -11.56
N ARG A 276 20.10 15.86 -10.84
CA ARG A 276 20.16 16.31 -9.44
C ARG A 276 20.71 15.20 -8.53
N LEU A 277 20.23 13.97 -8.70
CA LEU A 277 20.72 12.81 -7.93
C LEU A 277 22.20 12.49 -8.22
N ARG A 278 22.63 12.59 -9.48
CA ARG A 278 24.04 12.37 -9.87
C ARG A 278 25.00 13.42 -9.30
N ARG A 279 24.54 14.64 -9.01
CA ARG A 279 25.36 15.68 -8.36
C ARG A 279 25.56 15.40 -6.87
N THR A 280 24.55 14.86 -6.20
CA THR A 280 24.62 14.52 -4.76
C THR A 280 25.50 13.29 -4.47
N TYR A 281 25.68 12.39 -5.45
CA TYR A 281 26.52 11.19 -5.34
C TYR A 281 27.96 11.32 -5.90
N ARG A 282 28.39 12.53 -6.27
CA ARG A 282 29.81 12.76 -6.60
C ARG A 282 30.60 12.82 -5.28
N LEU A 283 31.28 11.72 -4.96
CA LEU A 283 32.24 11.63 -3.84
C LEU A 283 33.24 12.81 -3.89
N PRO A 284 33.59 13.44 -2.75
CA PRO A 284 34.67 14.40 -2.70
C PRO A 284 36.00 13.75 -3.11
N PRO A 285 36.93 14.49 -3.74
CA PRO A 285 38.21 13.96 -4.18
C PRO A 285 39.17 13.86 -2.99
N GLU A 286 38.98 12.89 -2.10
CA GLU A 286 39.99 12.51 -1.10
C GLU A 286 40.08 10.99 -0.99
N GLU A 287 40.72 10.38 -1.99
CA GLU A 287 41.54 9.17 -1.81
C GLU A 287 42.43 8.98 -3.05
N ARG A 288 43.25 9.98 -3.34
CA ARG A 288 44.47 9.82 -4.14
C ARG A 288 45.62 10.43 -3.36
N GLN A 289 46.04 9.78 -2.29
CA GLN A 289 47.36 9.95 -1.69
C GLN A 289 47.53 8.92 -0.57
N GLY A 290 48.68 8.23 -0.59
CA GLY A 290 49.21 7.57 0.60
C GLY A 290 49.36 6.05 0.51
N HIS A 291 50.49 5.64 -0.09
CA HIS A 291 51.36 4.49 0.23
C HIS A 291 50.77 3.07 0.32
#